data_AF-A0A7C4ZJ19-F1
#
_entry.id   AF-A0A7C4ZJ19-F1
#
_cell.length_a   1.000
_cell.length_b   1.000
_cell.length_c   1.000
_cell.angle_alpha   90.00
_cell.angle_beta   90.00
_cell.angle_gamma   90.00
#
_symmetry.space_group_name_H-M   'P 1'
#
loop_
_entity.id
_entity.type
_entity.pdbx_description
1 polymer ?
#
loop_
_entity_poly.entity_id
_entity_poly.type
_entity_poly.pdbx_seq_one_letter_code
_entity_poly.pdbx_strand_id
1 'polypeptide(L)'
;MLQQVALLGVGFFLGAALMGAEMAAIRMMTPYFGSAIEIWACMIATVMLALMAGYYLGGVVADRMPRSEILGFVILASGVYFLAVPFFATPMLDWMLLNAGYDPPAVLAASVALMFIPLTLLSFFSPYAVRLLLADAEHGGRVAGSVYSITTIGNVLGTLGAPLFLMRHMGSRDIMFLFAGVIVVGGVVLILLRMRGRADA
;
A
#
# COMPACT_ATOMS: atom_id res chain seq x y z
N MET A 1 14.90 12.80 16.60
CA MET A 1 13.55 12.71 17.18
C MET A 1 12.46 13.17 16.20
N LEU A 2 12.46 14.43 15.73
CA LEU A 2 11.42 14.94 14.80
C LEU A 2 11.26 14.10 13.51
N GLN A 3 12.38 13.75 12.86
CA GLN A 3 12.36 12.91 11.64
C GLN A 3 11.80 11.51 11.88
N GLN A 4 12.04 10.91 13.05
CA GLN A 4 11.51 9.58 13.39
C GLN A 4 9.99 9.64 13.58
N VAL A 5 9.50 10.67 14.28
CA VAL A 5 8.06 10.91 14.44
C VAL A 5 7.40 11.14 13.09
N ALA A 6 8.02 11.92 12.21
CA ALA A 6 7.52 12.13 10.85
C ALA A 6 7.46 10.83 10.04
N LEU A 7 8.51 9.99 10.10
CA LEU A 7 8.53 8.70 9.42
C LEU A 7 7.41 7.78 9.93
N LEU A 8 7.22 7.68 11.25
CA LEU A 8 6.14 6.87 11.84
C LEU A 8 4.75 7.42 11.49
N GLY A 9 4.60 8.75 11.47
CA GLY A 9 3.38 9.42 11.03
C GLY A 9 3.05 9.12 9.57
N VAL A 10 4.05 9.14 8.67
CA VAL A 10 3.87 8.68 7.29
C VAL A 10 3.43 7.22 7.27
N GLY A 11 4.06 6.34 8.06
CA GLY A 11 3.69 4.94 8.15
C GLY A 11 2.23 4.70 8.56
N PHE A 12 1.72 5.48 9.52
CA PHE A 12 0.30 5.46 9.89
C PHE A 12 -0.61 5.74 8.69
N PHE A 13 -0.35 6.84 7.97
CA PHE A 13 -1.19 7.24 6.84
C PHE A 13 -1.05 6.31 5.64
N LEU A 14 0.15 5.77 5.37
CA LEU A 14 0.36 4.77 4.32
C LEU A 14 -0.36 3.46 4.66
N GLY A 15 -0.38 3.03 5.92
CA GLY A 15 -1.15 1.86 6.34
C GLY A 15 -2.66 2.06 6.14
N ALA A 16 -3.18 3.22 6.56
CA ALA A 16 -4.58 3.57 6.31
C ALA A 16 -4.92 3.61 4.81
N ALA A 17 -4.01 4.14 3.99
CA ALA A 17 -4.17 4.18 2.54
C ALA A 17 -4.11 2.79 1.89
N LEU A 18 -3.21 1.91 2.34
CA LEU A 18 -3.04 0.56 1.84
C LEU A 18 -4.35 -0.24 1.96
N MET A 19 -4.88 -0.35 3.18
CA MET A 19 -6.11 -1.09 3.43
C MET A 19 -7.37 -0.34 2.95
N GLY A 20 -7.37 0.99 3.02
CA GLY A 20 -8.49 1.78 2.52
C GLY A 20 -8.65 1.70 1.00
N ALA A 21 -7.55 1.69 0.26
CA ALA A 21 -7.54 1.51 -1.19
C ALA A 21 -7.95 0.08 -1.59
N GLU A 22 -7.53 -0.94 -0.82
CA GLU A 22 -8.02 -2.32 -1.00
C GLU A 22 -9.55 -2.38 -0.94
N MET A 23 -10.16 -1.76 0.08
CA MET A 23 -11.62 -1.71 0.23
C MET A 23 -12.29 -1.01 -0.96
N ALA A 24 -11.71 0.09 -1.44
CA ALA A 24 -12.19 0.77 -2.65
C ALA A 24 -12.09 -0.13 -3.89
N ALA A 25 -11.01 -0.89 -4.04
CA ALA A 25 -10.81 -1.85 -5.13
C ALA A 25 -11.89 -2.93 -5.15
N ILE A 26 -12.17 -3.55 -4.01
CA ILE A 26 -13.22 -4.57 -3.86
C ILE A 26 -14.57 -4.01 -4.30
N ARG A 27 -14.89 -2.79 -3.86
CA ARG A 27 -16.12 -2.10 -4.27
C ARG A 27 -16.15 -1.80 -5.78
N MET A 28 -15.02 -1.48 -6.40
CA MET A 28 -14.93 -1.28 -7.86
C MET A 28 -15.15 -2.59 -8.65
N MET A 29 -14.70 -3.72 -8.12
CA MET A 29 -14.85 -5.04 -8.76
C MET A 29 -16.22 -5.67 -8.56
N THR A 30 -16.92 -5.31 -7.48
CA THR A 30 -18.22 -5.91 -7.11
C THR A 30 -19.26 -5.91 -8.24
N PRO A 31 -19.46 -4.82 -9.01
CA PRO A 31 -20.42 -4.79 -10.10
C PRO A 31 -20.10 -5.73 -11.28
N TYR A 32 -18.85 -6.20 -11.39
CA TYR A 32 -18.38 -6.99 -12.54
C TYR A 32 -18.49 -8.49 -12.30
N PHE A 33 -18.09 -8.95 -11.11
CA PHE A 33 -17.95 -10.39 -10.84
C PHE A 33 -19.04 -10.95 -9.92
N GLY A 34 -19.81 -10.10 -9.23
CA GLY A 34 -21.02 -10.47 -8.48
C GLY A 34 -20.81 -11.29 -7.20
N SER A 35 -19.90 -12.27 -7.21
CA SER A 35 -19.60 -13.12 -6.05
C SER A 35 -18.71 -12.37 -5.06
N ALA A 36 -19.32 -11.85 -3.99
CA ALA A 36 -18.58 -11.13 -2.95
C ALA A 36 -17.47 -12.02 -2.34
N ILE A 37 -17.76 -13.28 -2.02
CA ILE A 37 -16.79 -14.17 -1.36
C ILE A 37 -15.54 -14.36 -2.23
N GLU A 38 -15.71 -14.53 -3.54
CA GLU A 38 -14.58 -14.72 -4.47
C GLU A 38 -13.74 -13.46 -4.61
N ILE A 39 -14.38 -12.29 -4.74
CA ILE A 39 -13.68 -11.00 -4.84
C ILE A 39 -12.85 -10.76 -3.57
N TRP A 40 -13.46 -10.95 -2.40
CA TRP A 40 -12.77 -10.78 -1.12
C TRP A 40 -11.60 -11.76 -0.96
N ALA A 41 -11.81 -13.05 -1.26
CA ALA A 41 -10.75 -14.06 -1.16
C ALA A 41 -9.57 -13.75 -2.11
N CYS A 42 -9.86 -13.41 -3.37
CA CYS A 42 -8.84 -13.10 -4.37
C CYS A 42 -8.11 -11.78 -4.08
N MET A 43 -8.82 -10.77 -3.58
CA MET A 43 -8.20 -9.49 -3.22
C MET A 43 -7.27 -9.66 -2.02
N ILE A 44 -7.72 -10.30 -0.95
CA ILE A 44 -6.88 -10.56 0.24
C ILE A 44 -5.63 -11.35 -0.16
N ALA A 45 -5.79 -12.40 -0.98
CA ALA A 45 -4.65 -13.17 -1.49
C ALA A 45 -3.67 -12.29 -2.29
N THR A 46 -4.19 -11.40 -3.14
CA THR A 46 -3.39 -10.44 -3.91
C THR A 46 -2.63 -9.47 -3.00
N VAL A 47 -3.30 -8.93 -1.98
CA VAL A 47 -2.68 -8.02 -1.01
C VAL A 47 -1.57 -8.75 -0.26
N MET A 48 -1.83 -9.95 0.26
CA MET A 48 -0.81 -10.75 0.96
C MET A 48 0.40 -11.05 0.06
N LEU A 49 0.19 -11.38 -1.21
CA LEU A 49 1.27 -11.64 -2.15
C LEU A 49 2.07 -10.35 -2.45
N ALA A 50 1.40 -9.22 -2.60
CA ALA A 50 2.02 -7.92 -2.81
C ALA A 50 2.81 -7.46 -1.58
N LEU A 51 2.26 -7.64 -0.37
CA LEU A 51 2.94 -7.40 0.90
C LEU A 51 4.21 -8.25 0.99
N MET A 52 4.12 -9.56 0.71
CA MET A 52 5.27 -10.48 0.70
C MET A 52 6.36 -9.98 -0.25
N ALA A 53 6.01 -9.71 -1.51
CA ALA A 53 6.95 -9.23 -2.51
C ALA A 53 7.58 -7.90 -2.11
N GLY A 54 6.77 -6.95 -1.63
CA GLY A 54 7.22 -5.63 -1.23
C GLY A 54 8.07 -5.66 0.04
N TYR A 55 7.77 -6.53 1.00
CA TYR A 55 8.59 -6.70 2.20
C TYR A 55 9.97 -7.27 1.87
N TYR A 56 10.01 -8.29 1.00
CA TYR A 56 11.27 -8.88 0.57
C TYR A 56 12.13 -7.88 -0.22
N LEU A 57 11.56 -7.27 -1.27
CA LEU A 57 12.27 -6.31 -2.11
C LEU A 57 12.66 -5.05 -1.33
N GLY A 58 11.75 -4.55 -0.49
CA GLY A 58 11.98 -3.39 0.38
C GLY A 58 13.13 -3.62 1.35
N GLY A 59 13.21 -4.80 1.97
CA GLY A 59 14.34 -5.17 2.84
C GLY A 59 15.67 -5.20 2.08
N VAL A 60 15.71 -5.86 0.92
CA VAL A 60 16.93 -5.95 0.09
C VAL A 60 17.42 -4.56 -0.35
N VAL A 61 16.51 -3.68 -0.77
CA VAL A 61 16.88 -2.32 -1.19
C VAL A 61 17.30 -1.47 0.01
N ALA A 62 16.62 -1.62 1.15
CA ALA A 62 16.95 -0.89 2.37
C ALA A 62 18.34 -1.23 2.89
N ASP A 63 18.76 -2.49 2.81
CA ASP A 63 20.10 -2.91 3.25
C ASP A 63 21.20 -2.32 2.36
N ARG A 64 20.97 -2.27 1.04
CA ARG A 64 21.95 -1.74 0.08
C ARG A 64 22.04 -0.21 0.10
N MET A 65 20.90 0.47 0.23
CA MET A 65 20.83 1.92 0.08
C MET A 65 19.86 2.51 1.11
N PRO A 66 20.19 2.58 2.41
CA PRO A 66 19.26 3.04 3.45
C PRO A 66 19.05 4.56 3.38
N ARG A 67 18.28 5.05 2.41
CA ARG A 67 18.00 6.48 2.19
C ARG A 67 16.51 6.72 2.06
N SER A 68 15.97 7.65 2.85
CA SER A 68 14.54 7.99 2.82
C SER A 68 14.06 8.46 1.45
N GLU A 69 14.94 9.05 0.66
CA GLU A 69 14.66 9.55 -0.68
C GLU A 69 14.30 8.42 -1.64
N ILE A 70 15.03 7.30 -1.57
CA ILE A 70 14.77 6.12 -2.41
C ILE A 70 13.42 5.52 -2.03
N LEU A 71 13.16 5.35 -0.74
CA LEU A 71 11.85 4.92 -0.26
C LEU A 71 10.76 5.88 -0.75
N GLY A 72 10.97 7.18 -0.61
CA GLY A 72 10.02 8.20 -1.03
C GLY A 72 9.70 8.15 -2.53
N PHE A 73 10.69 7.91 -3.40
CA PHE A 73 10.44 7.72 -4.84
C PHE A 73 9.63 6.45 -5.14
N VAL A 74 9.88 5.35 -4.41
CA VAL A 74 9.10 4.11 -4.56
C VAL A 74 7.65 4.32 -4.11
N ILE A 75 7.44 4.97 -2.97
CA ILE A 75 6.10 5.31 -2.47
C ILE A 75 5.40 6.30 -3.42
N LEU A 76 6.12 7.27 -3.98
CA LEU A 76 5.58 8.20 -4.97
C LEU A 76 5.13 7.47 -6.24
N ALA A 77 5.92 6.50 -6.73
CA ALA A 77 5.55 5.67 -7.87
C ALA A 77 4.28 4.85 -7.59
N SER A 78 4.15 4.30 -6.38
CA SER A 78 2.90 3.65 -5.92
C SER A 78 1.71 4.62 -5.96
N GLY A 79 1.87 5.83 -5.41
CA GLY A 79 0.83 6.85 -5.39
C GLY A 79 0.39 7.30 -6.79
N VAL A 80 1.33 7.46 -7.71
CA VAL A 80 1.03 7.76 -9.13
C VAL A 80 0.26 6.63 -9.79
N TYR A 81 0.61 5.38 -9.50
CA TYR A 81 -0.17 4.23 -9.98
C TYR A 81 -1.60 4.26 -9.42
N PHE A 82 -1.77 4.48 -8.12
CA PHE A 82 -3.10 4.61 -7.50
C PHE A 82 -3.92 5.77 -8.08
N LEU A 83 -3.29 6.90 -8.44
CA LEU A 83 -3.94 7.99 -9.17
C LEU A 83 -4.44 7.55 -10.55
N ALA A 84 -3.70 6.65 -11.22
CA ALA A 84 -4.07 6.13 -12.54
C ALA A 84 -5.20 5.09 -12.48
N VAL A 85 -5.33 4.33 -11.38
CA VAL A 85 -6.32 3.24 -11.22
C VAL A 85 -7.74 3.66 -11.63
N PRO A 86 -8.31 4.76 -11.13
CA PRO A 86 -9.61 5.29 -11.56
C PRO A 86 -9.86 5.42 -13.05
N PHE A 87 -8.80 5.60 -13.86
CA PHE A 87 -8.93 5.86 -15.29
C PHE A 87 -8.90 4.57 -16.12
N PHE A 88 -8.11 3.57 -15.70
CA PHE A 88 -7.97 2.33 -16.45
C PHE A 88 -8.74 1.14 -15.84
N ALA A 89 -9.19 1.24 -14.58
CA ALA A 89 -9.88 0.12 -13.92
C ALA A 89 -11.13 -0.33 -14.68
N THR A 90 -12.01 0.61 -15.07
CA THR A 90 -13.24 0.30 -15.82
C THR A 90 -12.96 -0.43 -17.14
N PRO A 91 -12.17 0.12 -18.09
CA PRO A 91 -11.91 -0.57 -19.35
C PRO A 91 -11.14 -1.88 -19.17
N MET A 92 -10.26 -1.98 -18.16
CA MET A 92 -9.56 -3.21 -17.83
C MET A 92 -10.54 -4.31 -17.34
N LEU A 93 -11.44 -3.96 -16.42
CA LEU A 93 -12.41 -4.89 -15.85
C LEU A 93 -13.45 -5.31 -16.91
N ASP A 94 -13.92 -4.40 -17.76
CA ASP A 94 -14.78 -4.72 -18.90
C ASP A 94 -14.10 -5.71 -19.84
N TRP A 95 -12.84 -5.45 -20.20
CA TRP A 95 -12.06 -6.33 -21.07
C TRP A 95 -11.86 -7.72 -20.44
N MET A 96 -11.55 -7.78 -19.15
CA MET A 96 -11.39 -9.05 -18.44
C MET A 96 -12.70 -9.83 -18.35
N LEU A 97 -13.82 -9.17 -18.06
CA LEU A 97 -15.12 -9.83 -18.01
C LEU A 97 -15.49 -10.44 -19.37
N LEU A 98 -15.21 -9.73 -20.48
CA LEU A 98 -15.50 -10.20 -21.83
C LEU A 98 -14.59 -11.36 -22.29
N ASN A 99 -13.32 -11.38 -21.89
CA ASN A 99 -12.34 -12.35 -22.40
C ASN A 99 -12.05 -13.52 -21.44
N ALA A 100 -12.14 -13.30 -20.14
CA ALA A 100 -11.82 -14.28 -19.09
C ALA A 100 -13.05 -14.74 -18.30
N GLY A 101 -14.20 -14.07 -18.42
CA GLY A 101 -15.42 -14.42 -17.72
C GLY A 101 -15.41 -13.96 -16.26
N TYR A 102 -16.15 -14.67 -15.40
CA TYR A 102 -16.36 -14.30 -14.00
C TYR A 102 -15.95 -15.40 -12.99
N ASP A 103 -15.27 -16.44 -13.47
CA ASP A 103 -14.81 -17.53 -12.60
C ASP A 103 -13.65 -17.08 -11.67
N PRO A 104 -13.40 -17.79 -10.55
CA PRO A 104 -12.36 -17.40 -9.58
C PRO A 104 -10.97 -17.08 -10.18
N PRO A 105 -10.45 -17.80 -11.19
CA PRO A 105 -9.18 -17.44 -11.82
C PRO A 105 -9.20 -16.07 -12.51
N ALA A 106 -10.32 -15.68 -13.13
CA ALA A 106 -10.49 -14.38 -13.76
C ALA A 106 -10.56 -13.26 -12.71
N VAL A 107 -11.29 -13.50 -11.61
CA VAL A 107 -11.35 -12.57 -10.47
C VAL A 107 -9.98 -12.37 -9.86
N LEU A 108 -9.20 -13.44 -9.68
CA LEU A 108 -7.82 -13.35 -9.20
C LEU A 108 -6.92 -12.57 -10.16
N ALA A 109 -6.99 -12.85 -11.46
CA ALA A 109 -6.23 -12.11 -12.46
C ALA A 109 -6.57 -10.61 -12.45
N ALA A 110 -7.85 -10.27 -12.29
CA ALA A 110 -8.31 -8.88 -12.17
C ALA A 110 -7.79 -8.20 -10.90
N SER A 111 -7.86 -8.86 -9.74
CA SER A 111 -7.29 -8.36 -8.49
C SER A 111 -5.79 -8.09 -8.61
N VAL A 112 -5.05 -9.06 -9.19
CA VAL A 112 -3.60 -8.94 -9.41
C VAL A 112 -3.29 -7.78 -10.35
N ALA A 113 -3.95 -7.70 -11.50
CA ALA A 113 -3.72 -6.61 -12.47
C ALA A 113 -4.03 -5.23 -11.87
N LEU A 114 -5.06 -5.14 -11.04
CA LEU A 114 -5.48 -3.88 -10.43
C LEU A 114 -4.52 -3.42 -9.32
N MET A 115 -4.14 -4.33 -8.41
CA MET A 115 -3.59 -3.95 -7.11
C MET A 115 -2.21 -4.51 -6.77
N PHE A 116 -1.71 -5.52 -7.50
CA PHE A 116 -0.45 -6.18 -7.12
C PHE A 116 0.75 -5.21 -7.15
N ILE A 117 0.94 -4.50 -8.26
CA ILE A 117 2.07 -3.57 -8.45
C ILE A 117 2.04 -2.43 -7.42
N PRO A 118 0.96 -1.63 -7.29
CA PRO A 118 0.98 -0.48 -6.39
C PRO A 118 1.13 -0.89 -4.93
N LEU A 119 0.49 -1.98 -4.51
CA LEU A 119 0.62 -2.49 -3.14
C LEU A 119 2.02 -3.05 -2.87
N THR A 120 2.66 -3.71 -3.85
CA THR A 120 4.04 -4.18 -3.72
C THR A 120 4.97 -3.01 -3.42
N LEU A 121 4.87 -1.93 -4.19
CA LEU A 121 5.66 -0.72 -4.00
C LEU A 121 5.37 -0.05 -2.64
N LEU A 122 4.09 0.07 -2.27
CA LEU A 122 3.68 0.68 -1.00
C LEU A 122 4.23 -0.10 0.21
N SER A 123 4.28 -1.43 0.09
CA SER A 123 4.73 -2.34 1.15
C SER A 123 6.23 -2.28 1.43
N PHE A 124 7.03 -1.63 0.57
CA PHE A 124 8.45 -1.38 0.86
C PHE A 124 8.62 -0.64 2.18
N PHE A 125 7.63 0.19 2.55
CA PHE A 125 7.71 1.06 3.71
C PHE A 125 8.13 0.34 5.00
N SER A 126 7.49 -0.78 5.37
CA SER A 126 7.68 -1.40 6.68
C SER A 126 9.14 -1.84 6.94
N PRO A 127 9.74 -2.76 6.17
CA PRO A 127 11.13 -3.17 6.40
C PRO A 127 12.12 -2.02 6.19
N TYR A 128 11.83 -1.11 5.26
CA TYR A 128 12.72 0.00 4.93
C TYR A 128 12.74 1.05 6.05
N ALA A 129 11.58 1.39 6.62
CA ALA A 129 11.48 2.26 7.78
C ALA A 129 12.18 1.65 9.00
N VAL A 130 12.08 0.33 9.20
CA VAL A 130 12.84 -0.36 10.25
C VAL A 130 14.34 -0.17 10.04
N ARG A 131 14.85 -0.39 8.82
CA ARG A 131 16.27 -0.20 8.50
C ARG A 131 16.73 1.25 8.65
N LEU A 132 15.90 2.23 8.29
CA LEU A 132 16.22 3.66 8.46
C LEU A 132 16.28 4.10 9.94
N LEU A 133 15.51 3.44 10.81
CA LEU A 133 15.44 3.73 12.24
C LEU A 133 16.42 2.89 13.08
N LEU A 134 16.94 1.81 12.52
CA LEU A 134 17.87 0.92 13.20
C LEU A 134 19.19 1.64 13.43
N ALA A 135 19.53 1.88 14.70
CA ALA A 135 20.80 2.47 15.10
C ALA A 135 21.85 1.41 15.45
N ASP A 136 21.42 0.32 16.10
CA ASP A 136 22.22 -0.82 16.55
C ASP A 136 21.35 -2.10 16.56
N ALA A 137 21.97 -3.26 16.31
CA ALA A 137 21.26 -4.55 16.22
C ALA A 137 20.54 -4.93 17.53
N GLU A 138 21.06 -4.50 18.68
CA GLU A 138 20.54 -4.81 20.02
C GLU A 138 19.11 -4.28 20.24
N HIS A 139 18.71 -3.23 19.51
CA HIS A 139 17.40 -2.59 19.63
C HIS A 139 16.45 -2.87 18.45
N GLY A 140 16.81 -3.80 17.56
CA GLY A 140 16.04 -4.07 16.34
C GLY A 140 14.60 -4.50 16.58
N GLY A 141 14.36 -5.35 17.58
CA GLY A 141 13.01 -5.79 17.94
C GLY A 141 12.07 -4.65 18.34
N ARG A 142 12.56 -3.68 19.12
CA ARG A 142 11.75 -2.52 19.56
C ARG A 142 11.42 -1.57 18.42
N VAL A 143 12.38 -1.34 17.51
CA VAL A 143 12.19 -0.51 16.32
C VAL A 143 11.18 -1.16 15.38
N ALA A 144 11.36 -2.45 15.06
CA ALA A 144 10.42 -3.20 14.25
C ALA A 144 9.01 -3.19 14.86
N GLY A 145 8.88 -3.51 16.15
CA GLY A 145 7.61 -3.48 16.85
C GLY A 145 6.92 -2.12 16.76
N SER A 146 7.66 -1.01 16.89
CA SER A 146 7.10 0.34 16.79
C SER A 146 6.57 0.66 15.40
N VAL A 147 7.34 0.32 14.35
CA VAL A 147 6.95 0.54 12.94
C VAL A 147 5.72 -0.32 12.59
N TYR A 148 5.75 -1.61 12.91
CA TYR A 148 4.61 -2.49 12.62
C TYR A 148 3.36 -2.12 13.41
N SER A 149 3.51 -1.69 14.66
CA SER A 149 2.36 -1.28 15.47
C SER A 149 1.68 -0.04 14.88
N ILE A 150 2.45 1.01 14.53
CA ILE A 150 1.85 2.25 14.02
C ILE A 150 1.21 2.07 12.64
N THR A 151 1.83 1.28 11.75
CA THR A 151 1.26 0.97 10.44
C THR A 151 0.01 0.10 10.59
N THR A 152 -0.01 -0.82 11.55
CA THR A 152 -1.18 -1.67 11.83
C THR A 152 -2.36 -0.86 12.37
N ILE A 153 -2.13 0.13 13.23
CA ILE A 153 -3.21 1.05 13.65
C ILE A 153 -3.78 1.79 12.43
N GLY A 154 -2.90 2.28 11.55
CA GLY A 154 -3.30 2.86 10.27
C GLY A 154 -4.16 1.90 9.44
N ASN A 155 -3.68 0.67 9.23
CA ASN A 155 -4.39 -0.39 8.52
C ASN A 155 -5.81 -0.59 9.06
N VAL A 156 -5.96 -0.76 10.37
CA VAL A 156 -7.27 -0.95 11.02
C VAL A 156 -8.20 0.23 10.72
N LEU A 157 -7.71 1.46 10.81
CA LEU A 157 -8.50 2.66 10.51
C LEU A 157 -8.85 2.77 9.03
N GLY A 158 -7.98 2.33 8.12
CA GLY A 158 -8.26 2.23 6.69
C GLY A 158 -9.35 1.18 6.39
N THR A 159 -9.17 -0.04 6.90
CA THR A 159 -10.08 -1.18 6.76
C THR A 159 -11.49 -0.85 7.26
N LEU A 160 -11.62 -0.17 8.39
CA LEU A 160 -12.92 0.20 8.96
C LEU A 160 -13.46 1.51 8.37
N GLY A 161 -12.60 2.53 8.28
CA GLY A 161 -12.97 3.88 7.88
C GLY A 161 -13.42 3.97 6.43
N ALA A 162 -12.77 3.23 5.51
CA ALA A 162 -13.16 3.23 4.11
C ALA A 162 -14.61 2.74 3.91
N PRO A 163 -14.99 1.50 4.26
CA PRO A 163 -16.34 1.01 4.06
C PRO A 163 -17.39 1.60 5.00
N LEU A 164 -17.07 1.85 6.27
CA LEU A 164 -18.09 2.29 7.25
C LEU A 164 -18.36 3.79 7.19
N PHE A 165 -17.40 4.60 6.76
CA PHE A 165 -17.52 6.06 6.76
C PHE A 165 -17.37 6.65 5.36
N LEU A 166 -16.23 6.45 4.68
CA LEU A 166 -15.95 7.11 3.40
C LEU A 166 -16.93 6.66 2.31
N MET A 167 -17.22 5.37 2.20
CA MET A 167 -18.10 4.81 1.17
C MET A 167 -19.56 5.29 1.28
N ARG A 168 -19.98 5.80 2.44
CA ARG A 168 -21.31 6.41 2.62
C ARG A 168 -21.41 7.80 2.01
N HIS A 169 -20.28 8.50 1.90
CA HIS A 169 -20.23 9.90 1.46
C HIS A 169 -19.59 10.07 0.07
N MET A 170 -18.79 9.09 -0.36
CA MET A 170 -17.95 9.17 -1.55
C MET A 170 -18.07 7.91 -2.42
N GLY A 171 -17.89 8.07 -3.73
CA GLY A 171 -17.74 6.95 -4.66
C GLY A 171 -16.38 6.27 -4.51
N SER A 172 -16.24 5.02 -4.96
CA SER A 172 -14.96 4.30 -4.90
C SER A 172 -13.83 5.03 -5.61
N ARG A 173 -14.17 5.77 -6.68
CA ARG A 173 -13.22 6.58 -7.45
C ARG A 173 -12.58 7.68 -6.60
N ASP A 174 -13.40 8.41 -5.85
CA ASP A 174 -12.94 9.53 -5.04
C ASP A 174 -12.16 9.04 -3.81
N ILE A 175 -12.56 7.90 -3.24
CA ILE A 175 -11.81 7.23 -2.17
C ILE A 175 -10.43 6.80 -2.67
N MET A 176 -10.35 6.26 -3.89
CA MET A 176 -9.07 5.92 -4.50
C MET A 176 -8.19 7.16 -4.69
N PHE A 177 -8.74 8.26 -5.19
CA PHE A 177 -8.00 9.52 -5.32
C PHE A 177 -7.53 10.08 -3.97
N LEU A 178 -8.36 10.00 -2.93
CA LEU A 178 -8.00 10.40 -1.58
C LEU A 178 -6.77 9.64 -1.09
N PHE A 179 -6.81 8.31 -1.13
CA PHE A 179 -5.69 7.49 -0.68
C PHE A 179 -4.46 7.62 -1.57
N ALA A 180 -4.64 7.76 -2.88
CA ALA A 180 -3.55 8.07 -3.80
C ALA A 180 -2.86 9.40 -3.42
N GLY A 181 -3.64 10.44 -3.10
CA GLY A 181 -3.13 11.72 -2.61
C GLY A 181 -2.35 11.58 -1.31
N VAL A 182 -2.86 10.80 -0.35
CA VAL A 182 -2.16 10.47 0.91
C VAL A 182 -0.81 9.79 0.63
N ILE A 183 -0.78 8.83 -0.29
CA ILE A 183 0.44 8.11 -0.67
C ILE A 183 1.44 9.05 -1.35
N VAL A 184 0.99 9.89 -2.28
CA VAL A 184 1.84 10.88 -2.96
C VAL A 184 2.44 11.86 -1.96
N VAL A 185 1.63 12.42 -1.05
CA VAL A 185 2.12 13.31 0.00
C VAL A 185 3.12 12.59 0.91
N GLY A 186 2.84 11.35 1.29
CA GLY A 186 3.78 10.50 2.05
C GLY A 186 5.12 10.33 1.33
N GLY A 187 5.09 10.03 0.03
CA GLY A 187 6.28 9.91 -0.81
C GLY A 187 7.10 11.22 -0.86
N VAL A 188 6.44 12.36 -1.05
CA VAL A 188 7.09 13.68 -1.04
C VAL A 188 7.71 13.98 0.32
N VAL A 189 6.98 13.74 1.43
CA VAL A 189 7.51 13.94 2.78
C VAL A 189 8.76 13.09 3.00
N LEU A 190 8.75 11.82 2.60
CA LEU A 190 9.91 10.94 2.69
C LEU A 190 11.13 11.45 1.92
N ILE A 191 10.93 12.00 0.71
CA ILE A 191 12.00 12.65 -0.08
C ILE A 191 12.56 13.87 0.65
N LEU A 192 11.70 14.67 1.29
CA LEU A 192 12.11 15.88 2.00
C LEU A 192 12.78 15.59 3.35
N LEU A 193 12.51 14.45 3.98
CA LEU A 193 13.10 14.09 5.28
C LEU A 193 14.62 13.89 5.22
N ARG A 194 15.17 13.45 4.08
CA ARG A 194 16.62 13.24 3.85
C ARG A 194 17.31 12.44 4.95
N MET A 195 16.61 11.47 5.53
CA MET A 195 17.16 10.52 6.50
C MET A 195 18.07 9.51 5.80
N ARG A 196 19.16 9.15 6.47
CA ARG A 196 20.05 8.08 6.06
C ARG A 196 20.21 7.10 7.21
N GLY A 197 20.01 5.81 6.95
CA GLY A 197 20.40 4.77 7.88
C GLY A 197 21.92 4.68 7.96
N ARG A 198 22.45 4.22 9.09
CA ARG A 198 23.87 3.90 9.22
C ARG A 198 24.15 2.70 8.30
N ALA A 199 25.01 2.88 7.32
CA ALA A 199 25.61 1.74 6.64
C ALA A 199 26.51 1.08 7.67
N ASP A 200 26.18 -0.15 8.05
CA ASP A 200 27.06 -0.96 8.89
C ASP A 200 28.44 -0.98 8.21
N ALA A 201 29.44 -0.45 8.91
CA ALA A 201 30.82 -0.34 8.45
C ALA A 201 31.53 -1.71 8.47
#